data_AF-A0A7W4F0U4-F1
#
_entry.id   AF-A0A7W4F0U4-F1
#
_cell.length_a   1.000
_cell.length_b   1.000
_cell.length_c   1.000
_cell.angle_alpha   90.00
_cell.angle_beta   90.00
_cell.angle_gamma   90.00
#
_symmetry.space_group_name_H-M   'P 1'
#
loop_
_entity.id
_entity.type
_entity.pdbx_description
1 polymer ?
#
loop_
_entity_poly.entity_id
_entity_poly.type
_entity_poly.pdbx_seq_one_letter_code
_entity_poly.pdbx_strand_id
1 'polypeptide(L)'
;MALETLNDIVITKGGWPALWERGGALSRRGSATIVAEADGSKPRPILVKTRGHLACGQHALVGLRAGMYVIRAGRSGAIDVKRIKRIGVKGEVALAEVEKVDISSIPSELQPAVQAALKKADTYHCRYAVWVDSKAPQRYGPGRRQLAAIYDEIRAAKTAAIKDEMEDWELKLLTLAEAPPEEA
;
A
#
# COMPACT_ATOMS: atom_id res chain seq x y z
N MET A 1 7.25 -14.99 -19.27
CA MET A 1 6.53 -14.11 -18.33
C MET A 1 6.76 -12.68 -18.77
N ALA A 2 5.70 -11.93 -19.09
CA ALA A 2 5.84 -10.54 -19.51
C ALA A 2 6.11 -9.68 -18.26
N LEU A 3 7.31 -9.11 -18.19
CA LEU A 3 7.67 -8.13 -17.16
C LEU A 3 7.03 -6.80 -17.56
N GLU A 4 5.94 -6.44 -16.89
CA GLU A 4 5.34 -5.12 -17.06
C GLU A 4 5.83 -4.18 -15.94
N THR A 5 5.97 -2.91 -16.28
CA THR A 5 6.24 -1.83 -15.33
C THR A 5 4.97 -1.05 -15.02
N LEU A 6 4.85 -0.54 -13.80
CA LEU A 6 3.81 0.41 -13.44
C LEU A 6 4.30 1.84 -13.68
N ASN A 7 3.66 2.56 -14.61
CA ASN A 7 4.09 3.91 -14.99
C ASN A 7 3.60 5.04 -14.06
N ASP A 8 2.63 4.76 -13.19
CA ASP A 8 1.95 5.78 -12.36
C ASP A 8 2.49 5.86 -10.91
N ILE A 9 3.61 5.21 -10.61
CA ILE A 9 4.19 5.19 -9.26
C ILE A 9 4.77 6.56 -8.94
N VAL A 10 4.48 7.05 -7.74
CA VAL A 10 5.05 8.27 -7.18
C VAL A 10 5.95 7.93 -6.01
N ILE A 11 7.02 8.70 -5.84
CA ILE A 11 7.87 8.60 -4.65
C ILE A 11 7.38 9.62 -3.64
N THR A 12 7.13 9.15 -2.43
CA THR A 12 6.76 10.03 -1.31
C THR A 12 7.97 10.84 -0.86
N LYS A 13 7.74 11.93 -0.12
CA LYS A 13 8.84 12.69 0.51
C LYS A 13 9.75 11.84 1.41
N GLY A 14 9.25 10.71 1.92
CA GLY A 14 10.03 9.76 2.72
C GLY A 14 10.82 8.74 1.90
N GLY A 15 10.86 8.85 0.56
CA GLY A 15 11.57 7.91 -0.32
C GLY A 15 10.81 6.62 -0.65
N TRP A 16 9.58 6.46 -0.14
CA TRP A 16 8.79 5.24 -0.36
C TRP A 16 8.00 5.30 -1.67
N PRO A 17 7.94 4.20 -2.44
CA PRO A 17 7.10 4.11 -3.63
C PRO A 17 5.63 4.01 -3.23
N ALA A 18 4.77 4.73 -3.93
CA ALA A 18 3.35 4.80 -3.63
C ALA A 18 2.52 4.95 -4.92
N LEU A 19 1.24 4.60 -4.84
CA LEU A 19 0.28 4.74 -5.94
C LEU A 19 -0.97 5.45 -5.45
N TRP A 20 -1.53 6.29 -6.31
CA TRP A 20 -2.79 6.95 -6.04
C TRP A 20 -3.97 6.04 -6.38
N GLU A 21 -4.83 5.80 -5.40
CA GLU A 21 -6.22 5.46 -5.65
C GLU A 21 -6.88 6.66 -6.34
N ARG A 22 -7.37 6.45 -7.57
CA ARG A 22 -7.86 7.55 -8.42
C ARG A 22 -8.97 7.11 -9.36
N GLY A 23 -9.60 8.09 -9.97
CA GLY A 23 -10.54 7.89 -11.07
C GLY A 23 -12.01 8.02 -10.69
N GLY A 24 -12.87 7.66 -11.63
CA GLY A 24 -14.29 8.00 -11.65
C GLY A 24 -14.78 8.05 -13.10
N ALA A 25 -16.06 8.39 -13.29
CA ALA A 25 -16.62 8.73 -14.58
C ALA A 25 -16.87 10.24 -14.69
N LEU A 26 -16.51 10.83 -15.83
CA LEU A 26 -16.91 12.20 -16.20
C LEU A 26 -17.96 12.19 -17.32
N SER A 27 -18.10 11.08 -18.02
CA SER A 27 -19.01 10.94 -19.16
C SER A 27 -19.37 9.46 -19.36
N ARG A 28 -19.66 9.05 -20.59
CA ARG A 28 -19.77 7.63 -20.99
C ARG A 28 -18.49 6.84 -20.76
N ARG A 29 -17.34 7.51 -20.61
CA ARG A 29 -16.06 6.89 -20.26
C ARG A 29 -15.75 7.14 -18.79
N GLY A 30 -15.20 6.12 -18.15
CA GLY A 30 -14.75 6.17 -16.76
C GLY A 30 -13.68 5.11 -16.53
N SER A 31 -12.79 5.39 -15.59
CA SER A 31 -11.72 4.48 -15.20
C SER A 31 -11.40 4.68 -13.73
N ALA A 32 -11.01 3.61 -13.06
CA ALA A 32 -10.58 3.61 -11.68
C ALA A 32 -9.27 2.85 -11.54
N THR A 33 -8.45 3.29 -10.59
CA THR A 33 -7.28 2.54 -10.14
C THR A 33 -7.34 2.48 -8.62
N ILE A 34 -7.25 1.27 -8.08
CA ILE A 34 -7.19 1.02 -6.64
C ILE A 34 -6.03 0.07 -6.33
N VAL A 35 -5.65 0.04 -5.05
CA VAL A 35 -4.64 -0.89 -4.53
C VAL A 35 -5.29 -1.73 -3.45
N ALA A 36 -5.06 -3.03 -3.45
CA ALA A 36 -5.49 -3.96 -2.43
C ALA A 36 -4.27 -4.64 -1.81
N GLU A 37 -4.40 -5.04 -0.56
CA GLU A 37 -3.39 -5.83 0.13
C GLU A 37 -3.32 -7.27 -0.43
N ALA A 38 -2.29 -8.03 -0.03
CA ALA A 38 -2.09 -9.40 -0.52
C ALA A 38 -3.25 -10.36 -0.17
N ASP A 39 -3.98 -10.06 0.90
CA ASP A 39 -5.18 -10.75 1.37
C ASP A 39 -6.48 -10.17 0.77
N GLY A 40 -6.38 -9.18 -0.13
CA GLY A 40 -7.53 -8.47 -0.69
C GLY A 40 -8.11 -7.39 0.21
N SER A 41 -7.58 -7.20 1.43
CA SER A 41 -8.06 -6.19 2.37
C SER A 41 -7.75 -4.76 1.91
N LYS A 42 -8.37 -3.79 2.59
CA LYS A 42 -8.19 -2.37 2.29
C LYS A 42 -6.85 -1.91 2.85
N PRO A 43 -5.93 -1.39 2.03
CA PRO A 43 -4.66 -0.90 2.53
C PRO A 43 -4.85 0.35 3.38
N ARG A 44 -3.89 0.57 4.27
CA ARG A 44 -3.79 1.81 5.05
C ARG A 44 -3.27 2.94 4.15
N PRO A 45 -4.02 4.04 3.95
CA PRO A 45 -3.55 5.14 3.13
C PRO A 45 -2.51 5.97 3.88
N ILE A 46 -1.51 6.47 3.14
CA ILE A 46 -0.55 7.47 3.59
C ILE A 46 -1.23 8.85 3.68
N LEU A 47 -2.07 9.16 2.69
CA LEU A 47 -2.75 10.44 2.58
C LEU A 47 -4.12 10.23 1.93
N VAL A 48 -5.16 10.90 2.44
CA VAL A 48 -6.48 10.98 1.80
C VAL A 48 -6.79 12.44 1.52
N LYS A 49 -7.05 12.78 0.26
CA LYS A 49 -7.41 14.14 -0.13
C LYS A 49 -8.87 14.40 0.22
N THR A 50 -9.10 15.44 1.02
CA THR A 50 -10.44 15.87 1.45
C THR A 50 -10.82 17.25 0.93
N ARG A 51 -9.89 17.98 0.30
CA ARG A 51 -10.07 19.35 -0.20
C ARG A 51 -9.49 19.49 -1.61
N GLY A 52 -9.92 20.53 -2.33
CA GLY A 52 -9.50 20.84 -3.70
C GLY A 52 -10.33 20.15 -4.78
N HIS A 53 -9.79 20.05 -6.00
CA HIS A 53 -10.41 19.37 -7.12
C HIS A 53 -10.33 17.84 -6.93
N LEU A 54 -11.41 17.26 -6.39
CA LEU A 54 -11.47 15.82 -6.09
C LEU A 54 -12.13 15.00 -7.21
N ALA A 55 -12.95 15.61 -8.06
CA ALA A 55 -13.73 14.88 -9.06
C ALA A 55 -12.83 14.08 -10.02
N CYS A 56 -13.04 12.76 -10.06
CA CYS A 56 -12.27 11.80 -10.85
C CYS A 56 -10.76 11.83 -10.61
N GLY A 57 -10.32 12.49 -9.53
CA GLY A 57 -8.93 12.82 -9.27
C GLY A 57 -8.21 11.76 -8.46
N GLN A 58 -7.08 12.18 -7.90
CA GLN A 58 -6.34 11.44 -6.89
C GLN A 58 -7.09 11.55 -5.56
N HIS A 59 -7.49 10.41 -4.99
CA HIS A 59 -8.29 10.37 -3.77
C HIS A 59 -7.48 9.94 -2.54
N ALA A 60 -6.73 8.84 -2.65
CA ALA A 60 -5.89 8.35 -1.56
C ALA A 60 -4.54 7.86 -2.07
N LEU A 61 -3.47 8.17 -1.35
CA LEU A 61 -2.13 7.70 -1.63
C LEU A 61 -1.85 6.47 -0.79
N VAL A 62 -1.47 5.37 -1.43
CA VAL A 62 -1.18 4.08 -0.79
C VAL A 62 0.28 3.73 -1.02
N GLY A 63 1.00 3.39 0.04
CA GLY A 63 2.38 2.89 -0.07
C GLY A 63 2.38 1.49 -0.70
N LEU A 64 3.27 1.27 -1.67
CA LEU A 64 3.35 0.00 -2.37
C LEU A 64 4.35 -0.94 -1.70
N ARG A 65 3.96 -2.21 -1.55
CA ARG A 65 4.82 -3.31 -1.10
C ARG A 65 4.66 -4.53 -2.01
N ALA A 66 5.67 -5.39 -2.00
CA ALA A 66 5.57 -6.69 -2.65
C ALA A 66 4.38 -7.49 -2.11
N GLY A 67 3.71 -8.22 -3.00
CA GLY A 67 2.52 -9.01 -2.70
C GLY A 67 1.18 -8.29 -2.88
N MET A 68 1.15 -6.95 -2.91
CA MET A 68 -0.07 -6.18 -3.15
C MET A 68 -0.62 -6.34 -4.57
N TYR A 69 -1.91 -6.06 -4.72
CA TYR A 69 -2.58 -6.02 -6.00
C TYR A 69 -2.92 -4.60 -6.42
N VAL A 70 -2.65 -4.27 -7.68
CA VAL A 70 -3.11 -3.06 -8.35
C VAL A 70 -4.24 -3.46 -9.28
N ILE A 71 -5.41 -2.87 -9.08
CA ILE A 71 -6.61 -3.18 -9.85
C ILE A 71 -7.00 -1.93 -10.63
N ARG A 72 -7.07 -2.06 -11.95
CA ARG A 72 -7.58 -1.05 -12.86
C ARG A 72 -8.90 -1.52 -13.44
N ALA A 73 -9.91 -0.66 -13.41
CA ALA A 73 -11.22 -0.97 -13.94
C ALA A 73 -11.71 0.15 -14.85
N GLY A 74 -12.39 -0.20 -15.93
CA GLY A 74 -13.05 0.72 -16.84
C GLY A 74 -14.58 0.64 -16.69
N ARG A 75 -15.27 1.74 -17.02
CA ARG A 75 -16.74 1.77 -17.06
C ARG A 75 -17.34 0.77 -18.06
N SER A 76 -16.56 0.37 -19.07
CA SER A 76 -16.93 -0.68 -20.03
C SER A 76 -16.93 -2.11 -19.44
N GLY A 77 -16.53 -2.28 -18.18
CA GLY A 77 -16.35 -3.60 -17.56
C GLY A 77 -14.96 -4.22 -17.78
N ALA A 78 -14.05 -3.53 -18.47
CA ALA A 78 -12.67 -3.97 -18.60
C ALA A 78 -11.96 -3.93 -17.23
N ILE A 79 -11.33 -5.03 -16.85
CA ILE A 79 -10.60 -5.17 -15.58
C ILE A 79 -9.18 -5.65 -15.90
N ASP A 80 -8.20 -5.00 -15.27
CA ASP A 80 -6.79 -5.38 -15.33
C ASP A 80 -6.28 -5.49 -13.89
N VAL A 81 -5.87 -6.70 -13.50
CA VAL A 81 -5.36 -7.00 -12.15
C VAL A 81 -3.89 -7.38 -12.26
N LYS A 82 -3.07 -6.69 -11.47
CA LYS A 82 -1.62 -6.84 -11.46
C LYS A 82 -1.14 -7.06 -10.04
N ARG A 83 -0.34 -8.10 -9.82
CA ARG A 83 0.30 -8.38 -8.54
C ARG A 83 1.72 -7.85 -8.53
N ILE A 84 2.11 -7.11 -7.51
CA ILE A 84 3.47 -6.60 -7.35
C ILE A 84 4.35 -7.74 -6.84
N LYS A 85 5.34 -8.17 -7.62
CA LYS A 85 6.34 -9.14 -7.17
C LYS A 85 7.47 -8.45 -6.42
N ARG A 86 8.00 -7.38 -7.01
CA ARG A 86 9.12 -6.62 -6.46
C ARG A 86 8.92 -5.14 -6.73
N ILE A 87 9.44 -4.32 -5.83
CA ILE A 87 9.45 -2.88 -5.99
C ILE A 87 10.76 -2.32 -5.47
N GLY A 88 11.35 -1.42 -6.23
CA GLY A 88 12.61 -0.76 -5.88
C GLY A 88 12.54 0.72 -6.22
N VAL A 89 13.30 1.51 -5.46
CA VAL A 89 13.45 2.95 -5.70
C VAL A 89 14.92 3.22 -5.96
N LYS A 90 15.22 3.92 -7.06
CA LYS A 90 16.57 4.39 -7.41
C LYS A 90 16.49 5.88 -7.70
N GLY A 91 16.92 6.69 -6.73
CA GLY A 91 16.82 8.15 -6.81
C GLY A 91 15.35 8.59 -6.92
N GLU A 92 15.01 9.32 -7.99
CA GLU A 92 13.65 9.80 -8.26
C GLU A 92 12.79 8.84 -9.10
N VAL A 93 13.31 7.63 -9.38
CA VAL A 93 12.59 6.63 -10.19
C VAL A 93 12.21 5.43 -9.33
N ALA A 94 10.92 5.09 -9.32
CA ALA A 94 10.42 3.87 -8.72
C ALA A 94 10.06 2.85 -9.80
N LEU A 95 10.58 1.63 -9.67
CA LEU A 95 10.32 0.53 -10.58
C LEU A 95 9.59 -0.56 -9.82
N ALA A 96 8.45 -1.01 -10.37
CA ALA A 96 7.75 -2.18 -9.87
C ALA A 96 7.69 -3.23 -10.95
N GLU A 97 8.09 -4.44 -10.57
CA GLU A 97 7.91 -5.66 -11.36
C GLU A 97 6.54 -6.24 -11.00
N VAL A 98 5.65 -6.32 -12.00
CA VAL A 98 4.30 -6.83 -11.80
C VAL A 98 3.99 -8.05 -12.66
N GLU A 99 3.19 -8.94 -12.09
CA GLU A 99 2.62 -10.12 -12.73
C GLU A 99 1.15 -9.84 -13.03
N LYS A 100 0.72 -10.06 -14.27
CA LYS A 100 -0.69 -9.98 -14.64
C LYS A 100 -1.44 -11.20 -14.08
N VAL A 101 -2.58 -10.97 -13.44
CA VAL A 101 -3.43 -12.01 -12.89
C VAL A 101 -4.70 -12.11 -13.71
N ASP A 102 -5.00 -13.30 -14.19
CA ASP A 102 -6.22 -13.56 -14.95
C ASP A 102 -7.45 -13.50 -14.05
N ILE A 103 -8.53 -12.92 -14.56
CA ILE A 103 -9.77 -12.71 -13.78
C ILE A 103 -10.37 -14.03 -13.28
N SER A 104 -10.20 -15.10 -14.05
CA SER A 104 -10.67 -16.44 -13.72
C SER A 104 -9.91 -17.10 -12.56
N SER A 105 -8.68 -16.66 -12.28
CA SER A 105 -7.83 -17.19 -11.21
C SER A 105 -7.72 -16.26 -10.02
N ILE A 106 -8.52 -15.18 -9.97
CA ILE A 106 -8.53 -14.24 -8.86
C ILE A 106 -9.05 -14.92 -7.59
N PRO A 107 -8.33 -14.83 -6.47
CA PRO A 107 -8.82 -15.28 -5.16
C PRO A 107 -10.14 -14.60 -4.80
N SER A 108 -11.06 -15.36 -4.19
CA SER A 108 -12.40 -14.88 -3.81
C SER A 108 -12.35 -13.65 -2.90
N GLU A 109 -11.29 -13.53 -2.10
CA GLU A 109 -11.01 -12.47 -1.14
C GLU A 109 -10.73 -11.12 -1.84
N LEU A 110 -10.29 -11.15 -3.09
CA LEU A 110 -9.99 -9.96 -3.89
C LEU A 110 -11.23 -9.45 -4.66
N GLN A 111 -12.28 -10.26 -4.79
CA GLN A 111 -13.52 -9.89 -5.49
C GLN A 111 -14.15 -8.60 -4.96
N PRO A 112 -14.24 -8.35 -3.64
CA PRO A 112 -14.74 -7.08 -3.11
C PRO A 112 -13.96 -5.85 -3.60
N ALA A 113 -12.64 -5.97 -3.74
CA ALA A 113 -11.79 -4.90 -4.25
C ALA A 113 -12.08 -4.64 -5.73
N VAL A 114 -12.19 -5.69 -6.54
CA VAL A 114 -12.53 -5.59 -7.97
C VAL A 114 -13.89 -4.91 -8.16
N GLN A 115 -14.90 -5.30 -7.38
CA GLN A 115 -16.22 -4.68 -7.41
C GLN A 115 -16.18 -3.20 -7.00
N ALA A 116 -15.35 -2.85 -6.01
CA ALA A 116 -15.15 -1.45 -5.63
C ALA A 116 -14.50 -0.63 -6.75
N ALA A 117 -13.54 -1.20 -7.49
CA ALA A 117 -12.93 -0.56 -8.64
C ALA A 117 -13.95 -0.31 -9.77
N LEU A 118 -14.75 -1.31 -10.11
CA LEU A 118 -15.83 -1.19 -11.11
C LEU A 118 -16.85 -0.12 -10.70
N LYS A 119 -17.34 -0.18 -9.46
CA LYS A 119 -18.28 0.80 -8.92
C LYS A 119 -17.69 2.21 -8.98
N LYS A 120 -16.41 2.38 -8.62
CA LYS A 120 -15.73 3.67 -8.74
C LYS A 120 -15.66 4.15 -10.17
N ALA A 121 -15.30 3.28 -11.12
CA ALA A 121 -15.19 3.62 -12.53
C ALA A 121 -16.54 4.04 -13.14
N ASP A 122 -17.67 3.53 -12.62
CA ASP A 122 -19.01 3.93 -13.02
C ASP A 122 -19.53 5.18 -12.29
N THR A 123 -19.00 5.46 -11.09
CA THR A 123 -19.42 6.60 -10.26
C THR A 123 -19.08 7.93 -10.93
N TYR A 124 -20.14 8.67 -11.31
CA TYR A 124 -20.02 10.00 -11.89
C TYR A 124 -19.43 10.99 -10.88
N HIS A 125 -18.44 11.76 -11.32
CA HIS A 125 -17.71 12.71 -10.47
C HIS A 125 -17.32 12.10 -9.12
N CYS A 126 -16.74 10.89 -9.12
CA CYS A 126 -16.25 10.30 -7.88
C CYS A 126 -15.29 11.27 -7.19
N ARG A 127 -15.50 11.54 -5.88
CA ARG A 127 -14.76 12.55 -5.09
C ARG A 127 -14.09 11.98 -3.85
N TYR A 128 -14.12 10.67 -3.66
CA TYR A 128 -13.65 10.01 -2.45
C TYR A 128 -12.94 8.69 -2.78
N ALA A 129 -12.14 8.22 -1.83
CA ALA A 129 -11.46 6.93 -1.93
C ALA A 129 -12.44 5.79 -1.60
N VAL A 130 -12.47 4.73 -2.41
CA VAL A 130 -13.43 3.62 -2.29
C VAL A 130 -12.81 2.40 -1.61
N TRP A 131 -11.48 2.23 -1.70
CA TRP A 131 -10.80 1.02 -1.27
C TRP A 131 -9.54 1.32 -0.46
N VAL A 132 -9.74 2.02 0.66
CA VAL A 132 -8.73 2.27 1.68
C VAL A 132 -9.37 2.20 3.05
N ASP A 133 -8.58 1.84 4.07
CA ASP A 133 -9.03 1.97 5.45
C ASP A 133 -9.00 3.45 5.86
N SER A 134 -10.12 4.15 5.64
CA SER A 134 -10.29 5.57 5.97
C SER A 134 -10.31 5.85 7.48
N LYS A 135 -10.44 4.81 8.33
CA LYS A 135 -10.27 4.95 9.79
C LYS A 135 -8.78 4.99 10.17
N ALA A 136 -7.89 4.49 9.33
CA ALA A 136 -6.45 4.45 9.60
C ALA A 136 -5.72 5.82 9.59
N PRO A 137 -6.12 6.83 8.80
CA PRO A 137 -5.66 8.22 9.01
C PRO A 137 -6.35 8.87 10.22
N GLN A 138 -7.59 8.49 10.57
CA GLN A 138 -8.29 9.00 11.77
C GLN A 138 -7.69 8.50 13.09
N ARG A 139 -6.99 7.35 13.09
CA ARG A 139 -6.31 6.84 14.30
C ARG A 139 -5.16 7.71 14.79
N TYR A 140 -4.67 8.67 13.99
CA TYR A 140 -3.56 9.54 14.37
C TYR A 140 -3.90 10.99 14.00
N GLY A 141 -4.74 11.61 14.84
CA GLY A 141 -4.95 13.06 14.89
C GLY A 141 -3.74 13.81 15.47
N PRO A 142 -3.89 15.11 15.81
CA PRO A 142 -2.82 15.91 16.41
C PRO A 142 -2.33 15.21 17.69
N GLY A 143 -1.05 14.81 17.71
CA GLY A 143 -0.52 13.83 18.67
C GLY A 143 0.42 12.77 18.06
N ARG A 144 0.67 12.81 16.74
CA ARG A 144 1.56 11.90 15.99
C ARG A 144 2.88 11.52 16.68
N ARG A 145 3.52 12.46 17.40
CA ARG A 145 4.77 12.20 18.14
C ARG A 145 4.54 11.39 19.42
N GLN A 146 3.46 11.67 20.16
CA GLN A 146 3.11 10.95 21.38
C GLN A 146 2.69 9.51 21.09
N LEU A 147 1.89 9.28 20.04
CA LEU A 147 1.48 7.92 19.66
C LEU A 147 2.64 7.07 19.10
N ALA A 148 3.58 7.69 18.36
CA ALA A 148 4.80 7.00 17.92
C ALA A 148 5.67 6.65 19.14
N ALA A 149 5.85 7.58 20.08
CA ALA A 149 6.55 7.32 21.33
C ALA A 149 5.91 6.19 22.14
N ILE A 150 4.58 6.18 22.30
CA ILE A 150 3.85 5.10 22.99
C ILE A 150 4.05 3.76 22.27
N TYR A 151 4.05 3.73 20.93
CA TYR A 151 4.28 2.49 20.19
C TYR A 151 5.72 1.98 20.34
N ASP A 152 6.70 2.88 20.32
CA ASP A 152 8.10 2.57 20.55
C ASP A 152 8.34 2.10 22.00
N GLU A 153 7.67 2.71 22.98
CA GLU A 153 7.68 2.29 24.40
C GLU A 153 7.09 0.89 24.57
N ILE A 154 5.92 0.60 23.96
CA ILE A 154 5.30 -0.73 24.00
C ILE A 154 6.21 -1.77 23.33
N ARG A 155 6.85 -1.41 22.21
CA ARG A 155 7.78 -2.29 21.50
C ARG A 155 9.02 -2.56 22.36
N ALA A 156 9.63 -1.53 22.94
CA ALA A 156 10.78 -1.64 23.81
C ALA A 156 10.47 -2.49 25.05
N ALA A 157 9.31 -2.29 25.68
CA ALA A 157 8.87 -3.09 26.83
C ALA A 157 8.67 -4.57 26.47
N LYS A 158 8.08 -4.86 25.31
CA LYS A 158 7.94 -6.25 24.82
C LYS A 158 9.29 -6.88 24.47
N THR A 159 10.19 -6.14 23.83
CA THR A 159 11.54 -6.63 23.52
C THR A 159 12.37 -6.84 24.78
N ALA A 160 12.25 -5.98 25.78
CA ALA A 160 12.89 -6.15 27.09
C ALA A 160 12.35 -7.37 27.84
N ALA A 161 11.02 -7.57 27.87
CA ALA A 161 10.43 -8.76 28.49
C ALA A 161 10.89 -10.06 27.80
N ILE A 162 10.98 -10.07 26.46
CA ILE A 162 11.55 -11.21 25.71
C ILE A 162 13.03 -11.41 26.09
N LYS A 163 13.79 -10.32 26.26
CA LYS A 163 15.21 -10.36 26.63
C LYS A 163 15.44 -10.84 28.07
N ASP A 164 14.55 -10.49 28.99
CA ASP A 164 14.57 -10.95 30.39
C ASP A 164 14.15 -12.42 30.53
N GLU A 165 13.34 -12.92 29.59
CA GLU A 165 13.00 -14.34 29.45
C GLU A 165 14.04 -15.17 28.68
N MET A 166 15.00 -14.53 27.99
CA MET A 166 16.09 -15.21 27.29
C MET A 166 17.22 -15.62 28.26
N GLU A 167 17.71 -16.85 28.13
CA GLU A 167 18.83 -17.33 28.94
C GLU A 167 20.16 -16.65 28.53
N ASP A 168 21.09 -16.51 29.48
CA ASP A 168 22.35 -15.74 29.33
C ASP A 168 23.25 -16.26 28.16
N TRP A 169 23.06 -17.51 27.75
CA TRP A 169 23.75 -18.10 26.60
C TRP A 169 23.13 -17.70 25.24
N GLU A 170 21.82 -17.42 25.19
CA GLU A 170 21.12 -16.93 24.00
C GLU A 170 21.47 -15.45 23.72
N LEU A 171 21.68 -14.67 24.78
CA LEU A 171 22.19 -13.30 24.73
C LEU A 171 23.62 -13.18 24.17
N LYS A 172 24.48 -14.14 24.50
CA LYS A 172 25.85 -14.24 23.95
C LYS A 172 25.87 -14.53 22.45
N LEU A 173 24.94 -15.35 21.96
CA LEU A 173 24.83 -15.65 20.52
C LEU A 173 24.38 -14.43 19.71
N LEU A 174 23.49 -13.61 20.26
CA LEU A 174 22.95 -12.42 19.57
C LEU A 174 23.97 -11.28 19.51
N THR A 175 24.78 -11.10 20.55
CA THR A 175 25.86 -10.10 20.58
C THR A 175 27.05 -10.46 19.68
N LEU A 176 27.33 -11.76 19.48
CA LEU A 176 28.31 -12.23 18.49
C LEU A 176 27.86 -12.02 17.04
N ALA A 177 26.56 -11.96 16.77
CA ALA A 177 26.01 -11.72 15.43
C ALA A 177 25.97 -10.23 15.03
N GLU A 178 26.04 -9.31 15.98
CA GLU A 178 26.11 -7.86 15.74
C GLU A 178 27.55 -7.30 15.66
N ALA A 179 28.57 -8.15 15.85
CA ALA A 179 29.96 -7.73 15.65
C ALA A 179 30.17 -7.34 14.16
N PRO A 180 30.67 -6.12 13.86
CA PRO A 180 30.98 -5.74 12.49
C PRO A 180 32.06 -6.68 11.93
N PRO A 181 32.04 -7.00 10.62
CA PRO A 181 33.13 -7.75 10.01
C PRO A 181 34.42 -6.93 10.19
N GLU A 182 35.42 -7.52 10.85
CA GLU A 182 36.76 -6.93 10.95
C GLU A 182 37.26 -6.64 9.53
N GLU A 183 37.54 -5.37 9.26
CA GLU A 183 38.16 -4.91 8.01
C GLU A 183 39.56 -5.51 7.91
N ALA A 184 39.78 -6.35 6.90
CA ALA A 184 41.07 -6.88 6.47
C ALA A 184 41.38 -6.41 5.05
#